data_AF-A0AAN2BJ87-F1
#
_entry.id   AF-A0AAN2BJ87-F1
#
_cell.length_a   1.000
_cell.length_b   1.000
_cell.length_c   1.000
_cell.angle_alpha   90.00
_cell.angle_beta   90.00
_cell.angle_gamma   90.00
#
_symmetry.space_group_name_H-M   'P 1'
#
loop_
_entity.id
_entity.type
_entity.pdbx_description
1 polymer ?
#
loop_
_entity_poly.entity_id
_entity_poly.type
_entity_poly.pdbx_seq_one_letter_code
_entity_poly.pdbx_strand_id
1 'polypeptide(L)'
;MRTSRYLLARVVSLFIVLATIKGGSALLIAQELCPLVNCDCQAISLPAWQERCLSAEQTAKAACVANNGQPKQYCGLQGPKAKPVALSTTHQQVQATTLKTLKLHKRQVVMLMWSIKDDLDNVRYREERQFFGDALQVHKLLDQNIKRLYTTQRNAAEGERLRKGDDEAADLWRDYREEIVDVVAQFEAYGEVLWGKFEAATVAKEKKAYRLLSMRILRSASQLSEHLAFAYVGEGDVKASALAWQQSARMAQNLLSKEQQSVGNSKHIAYYRYQTAGRWNRASYYWMEAKDEPRIGEAVKQAELAVSVN
;
A
#
# COMPACT_ATOMS: atom_id res chain seq x y z
N MET A 1 -33.90 -51.22 -56.85
CA MET A 1 -33.18 -51.86 -55.73
C MET A 1 -32.65 -50.80 -54.77
N ARG A 2 -33.41 -50.48 -53.72
CA ARG A 2 -32.92 -50.24 -52.35
C ARG A 2 -34.13 -50.10 -51.42
N THR A 3 -34.14 -51.00 -50.46
CA THR A 3 -35.09 -51.33 -49.39
C THR A 3 -35.34 -50.15 -48.43
N SER A 4 -36.59 -49.90 -48.02
CA SER A 4 -37.16 -50.21 -46.67
C SER A 4 -36.39 -49.59 -45.49
N ARG A 5 -36.97 -49.03 -44.41
CA ARG A 5 -38.32 -49.02 -43.83
C ARG A 5 -38.26 -48.26 -42.48
N TYR A 6 -39.41 -47.70 -42.07
CA TYR A 6 -39.93 -47.49 -40.71
C TYR A 6 -39.27 -46.56 -39.68
N LEU A 7 -40.05 -45.50 -39.36
CA LEU A 7 -40.38 -44.98 -38.04
C LEU A 7 -40.21 -45.96 -36.86
N LEU A 8 -39.64 -45.47 -35.76
CA LEU A 8 -40.16 -45.72 -34.40
C LEU A 8 -39.55 -44.69 -33.43
N ALA A 9 -40.37 -43.71 -33.06
CA ALA A 9 -40.11 -42.78 -31.98
C ALA A 9 -40.18 -43.53 -30.64
N ARG A 10 -39.08 -43.56 -29.88
CA ARG A 10 -39.08 -43.96 -28.47
C ARG A 10 -39.01 -42.71 -27.61
N VAL A 11 -40.14 -42.43 -26.95
CA VAL A 11 -40.23 -41.59 -25.76
C VAL A 11 -39.37 -42.23 -24.67
N VAL A 12 -38.33 -41.53 -24.22
CA VAL A 12 -37.64 -41.85 -22.97
C VAL A 12 -37.70 -40.60 -22.10
N SER A 13 -38.57 -40.68 -21.10
CA SER A 13 -38.72 -39.71 -20.03
C SER A 13 -37.39 -39.52 -19.31
N LEU A 14 -36.82 -38.32 -19.41
CA LEU A 14 -35.65 -37.92 -18.64
C LEU A 14 -36.11 -37.49 -17.25
N PHE A 15 -35.96 -38.37 -16.27
CA PHE A 15 -36.03 -38.01 -14.84
C PHE A 15 -34.85 -37.09 -14.52
N ILE A 16 -35.13 -35.81 -14.27
CA ILE A 16 -34.17 -34.86 -13.71
C ILE A 16 -34.00 -35.21 -12.23
N VAL A 17 -32.88 -35.84 -11.90
CA VAL A 17 -32.40 -35.96 -10.52
C VAL A 17 -31.80 -34.61 -10.14
N LEU A 18 -32.57 -33.80 -9.41
CA LEU A 18 -32.06 -32.63 -8.67
C LEU A 18 -31.20 -33.13 -7.51
N ALA A 19 -29.91 -33.31 -7.77
CA ALA A 19 -28.91 -33.47 -6.73
C ALA A 19 -28.61 -32.11 -6.09
N THR A 20 -29.00 -31.98 -4.84
CA THR A 20 -28.71 -30.85 -3.96
C THR A 20 -27.23 -30.86 -3.56
N ILE A 21 -26.39 -30.17 -4.34
CA ILE A 21 -25.00 -29.89 -3.96
C ILE A 21 -25.00 -28.69 -3.00
N LYS A 22 -25.12 -28.96 -1.69
CA LYS A 22 -24.84 -27.99 -0.64
C LYS A 22 -23.32 -27.96 -0.37
N GLY A 23 -22.69 -26.81 -0.60
CA GLY A 23 -21.49 -26.38 0.14
C GLY A 23 -20.20 -26.15 -0.65
N GLY A 24 -19.95 -26.85 -1.75
CA GLY A 24 -18.64 -26.77 -2.45
C GLY A 24 -18.55 -25.76 -3.60
N SER A 25 -19.67 -25.49 -4.29
CA SER A 25 -19.64 -24.81 -5.59
C SER A 25 -19.63 -23.28 -5.53
N ALA A 26 -20.06 -22.68 -4.40
CA ALA A 26 -20.15 -21.22 -4.29
C ALA A 26 -18.77 -20.54 -4.17
N LEU A 27 -17.79 -21.23 -3.58
CA LEU A 27 -16.42 -20.72 -3.41
C LEU A 27 -15.64 -20.63 -4.73
N LEU A 28 -15.84 -21.61 -5.63
CA LEU A 28 -15.22 -21.64 -6.95
C LEU A 28 -15.80 -20.56 -7.87
N ILE A 29 -17.12 -20.36 -7.85
CA ILE A 29 -17.80 -19.34 -8.66
C ILE A 29 -17.38 -17.92 -8.21
N ALA A 30 -17.22 -17.68 -6.90
CA ALA A 30 -16.81 -16.37 -6.39
C ALA A 30 -15.34 -15.99 -6.71
N GLN A 31 -14.44 -16.96 -6.86
CA GLN A 31 -13.04 -16.71 -7.26
C GLN A 31 -12.94 -16.34 -8.75
N GLU A 32 -13.77 -16.93 -9.60
CA GLU A 32 -13.80 -16.69 -11.04
C GLU A 32 -14.40 -15.32 -11.40
N LEU A 33 -15.34 -14.82 -10.58
CA LEU A 33 -16.08 -13.59 -10.84
C LEU A 33 -15.33 -12.27 -10.52
N CYS A 34 -14.30 -12.30 -9.66
CA CYS A 34 -13.50 -11.11 -9.29
C CYS A 34 -12.02 -11.46 -8.99
N PRO A 35 -11.21 -11.82 -10.00
CA PRO A 35 -9.80 -12.20 -9.81
C PRO A 35 -8.91 -11.04 -9.33
N LEU A 36 -9.42 -9.81 -9.38
CA LEU A 36 -8.76 -8.61 -8.89
C LEU A 36 -8.77 -8.50 -7.35
N VAL A 37 -9.61 -9.28 -6.66
CA VAL A 37 -9.66 -9.34 -5.18
C VAL A 37 -9.02 -10.64 -4.69
N ASN A 38 -7.88 -10.51 -4.02
CA ASN A 38 -7.19 -11.56 -3.29
C ASN A 38 -6.53 -10.91 -2.08
N CYS A 39 -7.05 -11.12 -0.88
CA CYS A 39 -6.53 -10.56 0.35
C CYS A 39 -5.41 -11.39 0.97
N ASP A 40 -4.95 -12.45 0.28
CA ASP A 40 -3.81 -13.27 0.67
C ASP A 40 -3.97 -13.88 2.07
N CYS A 41 -5.20 -14.29 2.41
CA CYS A 41 -5.53 -14.79 3.74
C CYS A 41 -4.80 -16.09 4.13
N GLN A 42 -4.30 -16.83 3.14
CA GLN A 42 -3.51 -18.05 3.37
C GLN A 42 -2.13 -17.75 3.99
N ALA A 43 -1.63 -16.52 3.86
CA ALA A 43 -0.39 -16.10 4.50
C ALA A 43 -0.56 -15.78 5.98
N ILE A 44 -1.80 -15.66 6.49
CA ILE A 44 -2.05 -15.39 7.91
C ILE A 44 -1.93 -16.69 8.69
N SER A 45 -0.95 -16.76 9.59
CA SER A 45 -0.59 -17.95 10.35
C SER A 45 -1.54 -18.29 11.52
N LEU A 46 -2.33 -17.33 11.99
CA LEU A 46 -3.26 -17.50 13.12
C LEU A 46 -4.69 -17.83 12.63
N PRO A 47 -5.27 -19.00 12.96
CA PRO A 47 -6.55 -19.45 12.41
C PRO A 47 -7.71 -18.47 12.57
N ALA A 48 -7.92 -17.93 13.77
CA ALA A 48 -9.01 -16.99 14.04
C ALA A 48 -8.92 -15.71 13.17
N TRP A 49 -7.70 -15.24 12.91
CA TRP A 49 -7.45 -14.07 12.07
C TRP A 49 -7.53 -14.40 10.58
N GLN A 50 -7.11 -15.59 10.17
CA GLN A 50 -7.29 -16.10 8.82
C GLN A 50 -8.78 -16.19 8.46
N GLU A 51 -9.62 -16.73 9.33
CA GLU A 51 -11.08 -16.80 9.12
C GLU A 51 -11.70 -15.41 8.94
N ARG A 52 -11.28 -14.45 9.78
CA ARG A 52 -11.72 -13.04 9.66
C ARG A 52 -11.29 -12.42 8.33
N CYS A 53 -10.07 -12.70 7.86
CA CYS A 53 -9.60 -12.26 6.55
C CYS A 53 -10.45 -12.87 5.42
N LEU A 54 -10.71 -14.17 5.47
CA LEU A 54 -11.50 -14.87 4.45
C LEU A 54 -12.93 -14.32 4.37
N SER A 55 -13.54 -14.02 5.51
CA SER A 55 -14.86 -13.38 5.57
C SER A 55 -14.84 -11.99 4.92
N ALA A 56 -13.85 -11.16 5.24
CA ALA A 56 -13.68 -9.83 4.64
C ALA A 56 -13.41 -9.91 3.12
N GLU A 57 -12.62 -10.88 2.66
CA GLU A 57 -12.37 -11.13 1.24
C GLU A 57 -13.65 -11.51 0.50
N GLN A 58 -14.50 -12.35 1.08
CA GLN A 58 -15.79 -12.72 0.49
C GLN A 58 -16.71 -11.51 0.35
N THR A 59 -16.76 -10.62 1.36
CA THR A 59 -17.50 -9.36 1.27
C THR A 59 -16.96 -8.46 0.14
N ALA A 60 -15.64 -8.30 0.05
CA ALA A 60 -15.01 -7.50 -0.99
C ALA A 60 -15.25 -8.08 -2.40
N LYS A 61 -15.22 -9.40 -2.55
CA LYS A 61 -15.56 -10.10 -3.79
C LYS A 61 -17.03 -9.87 -4.17
N ALA A 62 -17.96 -10.02 -3.24
CA ALA A 62 -19.38 -9.76 -3.51
C ALA A 62 -19.62 -8.31 -3.96
N ALA A 63 -18.99 -7.33 -3.30
CA ALA A 63 -19.06 -5.92 -3.69
C ALA A 63 -18.44 -5.65 -5.07
N CYS A 64 -17.35 -6.35 -5.41
CA CYS A 64 -16.71 -6.28 -6.73
C CYS A 64 -17.63 -6.84 -7.83
N VAL A 65 -18.30 -7.98 -7.59
CA VAL A 65 -19.25 -8.57 -8.54
C VAL A 65 -20.44 -7.63 -8.76
N ALA A 66 -21.00 -7.08 -7.67
CA ALA A 66 -22.06 -6.07 -7.76
C ALA A 66 -21.64 -4.78 -8.49
N ASN A 67 -20.32 -4.57 -8.67
CA ASN A 67 -19.74 -3.45 -9.38
C ASN A 67 -19.10 -3.86 -10.72
N ASN A 68 -19.68 -4.83 -11.42
CA ASN A 68 -19.26 -5.26 -12.76
C ASN A 68 -17.78 -5.68 -12.82
N GLY A 69 -17.31 -6.41 -11.81
CA GLY A 69 -15.94 -6.93 -11.76
C GLY A 69 -14.88 -5.90 -11.37
N GLN A 70 -15.28 -4.68 -10.99
CA GLN A 70 -14.35 -3.62 -10.57
C GLN A 70 -14.34 -3.49 -9.04
N PRO A 71 -13.21 -3.73 -8.35
CA PRO A 71 -13.14 -3.58 -6.89
C PRO A 71 -13.43 -2.14 -6.45
N LYS A 72 -14.39 -1.96 -5.55
CA LYS A 72 -14.67 -0.68 -4.86
C LYS A 72 -14.09 -0.62 -3.44
N GLN A 73 -13.73 -1.78 -2.90
CA GLN A 73 -13.24 -1.94 -1.54
C GLN A 73 -11.82 -2.48 -1.58
N TYR A 74 -11.01 -2.04 -0.60
CA TYR A 74 -9.69 -2.59 -0.35
C TYR A 74 -9.80 -3.84 0.53
N CYS A 75 -8.79 -4.70 0.44
CA CYS A 75 -8.60 -5.73 1.44
C CYS A 75 -8.40 -5.09 2.81
N GLY A 76 -9.12 -5.62 3.80
CA GLY A 76 -9.00 -5.23 5.20
C GLY A 76 -7.78 -5.92 5.83
N LEU A 77 -8.03 -6.75 6.85
CA LEU A 77 -7.02 -7.69 7.34
C LEU A 77 -6.50 -8.51 6.15
N GLN A 78 -5.18 -8.56 5.96
CA GLN A 78 -4.60 -8.95 4.68
C GLN A 78 -3.19 -9.52 4.81
N GLY A 79 -2.84 -10.46 3.95
CA GLY A 79 -1.48 -10.96 3.78
C GLY A 79 -0.58 -10.03 2.97
N PRO A 80 0.72 -10.37 2.85
CA PRO A 80 1.72 -9.52 2.24
C PRO A 80 1.51 -9.31 0.73
N LYS A 81 0.85 -10.24 0.04
CA LYS A 81 0.60 -10.20 -1.41
C LYS A 81 -0.85 -9.79 -1.75
N ALA A 82 -1.57 -9.25 -0.78
CA ALA A 82 -2.96 -8.84 -0.96
C ALA A 82 -3.15 -7.79 -2.07
N LYS A 83 -4.32 -7.82 -2.71
CA LYS A 83 -4.79 -6.89 -3.74
C LYS A 83 -6.33 -6.84 -3.77
N PRO A 84 -6.97 -5.66 -3.92
CA PRO A 84 -6.36 -4.33 -3.88
C PRO A 84 -6.04 -3.89 -2.44
N VAL A 85 -4.96 -3.11 -2.26
CA VAL A 85 -4.58 -2.54 -0.95
C VAL A 85 -4.39 -1.03 -1.10
N ALA A 86 -4.77 -0.28 -0.06
CA ALA A 86 -4.65 1.17 -0.06
C ALA A 86 -3.26 1.62 0.41
N LEU A 87 -2.22 1.26 -0.35
CA LEU A 87 -0.86 1.73 -0.12
C LEU A 87 -0.51 2.82 -1.13
N SER A 88 0.38 3.73 -0.77
CA SER A 88 0.91 4.75 -1.68
C SER A 88 1.90 4.16 -2.68
N THR A 89 2.59 3.09 -2.27
CA THR A 89 3.64 2.45 -3.03
C THR A 89 3.13 1.17 -3.69
N THR A 90 3.33 1.08 -5.02
CA THR A 90 2.94 -0.08 -5.82
C THR A 90 4.15 -0.97 -6.09
N HIS A 91 3.91 -2.28 -6.13
CA HIS A 91 4.95 -3.26 -6.42
C HIS A 91 4.87 -3.70 -7.88
N GLN A 92 6.01 -3.63 -8.56
CA GLN A 92 6.19 -4.28 -9.84
C GLN A 92 6.88 -5.63 -9.65
N GLN A 93 6.63 -6.54 -10.59
CA GLN A 93 7.35 -7.80 -10.67
C GLN A 93 8.82 -7.51 -11.01
N VAL A 94 9.73 -8.14 -10.26
CA VAL A 94 11.17 -7.96 -10.44
C VAL A 94 11.74 -9.21 -11.10
N GLN A 95 12.71 -9.03 -11.98
CA GLN A 95 13.48 -10.10 -12.60
C GLN A 95 14.84 -10.24 -11.92
N ALA A 96 15.45 -11.42 -12.02
CA ALA A 96 16.80 -11.64 -11.50
C ALA A 96 17.78 -10.63 -12.12
N THR A 97 18.60 -10.01 -11.27
CA THR A 97 19.56 -8.99 -11.72
C THR A 97 20.80 -9.62 -12.34
N THR A 98 21.60 -8.82 -13.04
CA THR A 98 23.00 -9.15 -13.37
C THR A 98 23.94 -8.32 -12.50
N LEU A 99 25.20 -8.71 -12.36
CA LEU A 99 26.19 -7.89 -11.65
C LEU A 99 26.30 -6.46 -12.22
N LYS A 100 26.17 -6.30 -13.54
CA LYS A 100 26.18 -5.00 -14.21
C LYS A 100 24.95 -4.17 -13.84
N THR A 101 23.77 -4.78 -13.90
CA THR A 101 22.49 -4.13 -13.56
C THR A 101 22.42 -3.77 -12.08
N LEU A 102 22.88 -4.65 -11.18
CA LEU A 102 22.97 -4.37 -9.75
C LEU A 102 23.85 -3.16 -9.46
N LYS A 103 25.08 -3.12 -10.03
CA LYS A 103 25.99 -1.98 -9.86
C LYS A 103 25.36 -0.68 -10.35
N LEU A 104 24.61 -0.72 -11.46
CA LEU A 104 23.88 0.44 -11.96
C LEU A 104 22.79 0.88 -10.99
N HIS A 105 21.92 -0.03 -10.53
CA HIS A 105 20.86 0.30 -9.58
C HIS A 105 21.42 0.86 -8.27
N LYS A 106 22.48 0.26 -7.69
CA LYS A 106 23.13 0.79 -6.47
C LYS A 106 23.59 2.24 -6.65
N ARG A 107 24.24 2.56 -7.77
CA ARG A 107 24.66 3.94 -8.08
C ARG A 107 23.45 4.88 -8.22
N GLN A 108 22.39 4.42 -8.89
CA GLN A 108 21.17 5.20 -9.05
C GLN A 108 20.46 5.46 -7.72
N VAL A 109 20.41 4.48 -6.81
CA VAL A 109 19.84 4.66 -5.46
C VAL A 109 20.57 5.78 -4.73
N VAL A 110 21.91 5.74 -4.68
CA VAL A 110 22.71 6.79 -4.02
C VAL A 110 22.47 8.17 -4.65
N MET A 111 22.49 8.27 -5.98
CA MET A 111 22.22 9.54 -6.67
C MET A 111 20.80 10.06 -6.42
N LEU A 112 19.79 9.19 -6.42
CA LEU A 112 18.40 9.56 -6.16
C LEU A 112 18.22 9.98 -4.70
N MET A 113 18.87 9.31 -3.75
CA MET A 113 18.84 9.69 -2.34
C MET A 113 19.42 11.10 -2.15
N TRP A 114 20.58 11.38 -2.75
CA TRP A 114 21.18 12.71 -2.72
C TRP A 114 20.26 13.76 -3.38
N SER A 115 19.72 13.46 -4.56
CA SER A 115 18.79 14.36 -5.27
C SER A 115 17.54 14.67 -4.44
N ILE A 116 16.98 13.71 -3.72
CA ILE A 116 15.79 13.92 -2.87
C ILE A 116 16.10 14.88 -1.71
N LYS A 117 17.29 14.74 -1.09
CA LYS A 117 17.74 15.63 -0.03
C LYS A 117 17.96 17.05 -0.55
N ASP A 118 18.68 17.19 -1.66
CA ASP A 118 18.93 18.49 -2.32
C ASP A 118 17.63 19.16 -2.80
N ASP A 119 16.71 18.39 -3.40
CA ASP A 119 15.41 18.89 -3.83
C ASP A 119 14.58 19.39 -2.64
N LEU A 120 14.63 18.72 -1.48
CA LEU A 120 13.93 19.17 -0.27
C LEU A 120 14.48 20.51 0.24
N ASP A 121 15.80 20.66 0.29
CA ASP A 121 16.45 21.91 0.68
C ASP A 121 16.14 23.03 -0.33
N ASN A 122 16.04 22.71 -1.60
CA ASN A 122 15.65 23.65 -2.65
C ASN A 122 14.18 24.09 -2.53
N VAL A 123 13.27 23.16 -2.18
CA VAL A 123 11.88 23.50 -1.81
C VAL A 123 11.86 24.46 -0.63
N ARG A 124 12.65 24.21 0.41
CA ARG A 124 12.76 25.08 1.60
C ARG A 124 13.28 26.47 1.24
N TYR A 125 14.39 26.54 0.51
CA TYR A 125 14.99 27.79 0.06
C TYR A 125 14.01 28.68 -0.73
N ARG A 126 13.16 28.08 -1.57
CA ARG A 126 12.14 28.78 -2.36
C ARG A 126 10.95 29.20 -1.52
N GLU A 127 10.51 28.35 -0.60
CA GLU A 127 9.45 28.67 0.35
C GLU A 127 9.82 29.87 1.23
N GLU A 128 11.04 29.90 1.78
CA GLU A 128 11.54 31.00 2.62
C GLU A 128 11.56 32.35 1.89
N ARG A 129 11.72 32.34 0.56
CA ARG A 129 11.63 33.52 -0.31
C ARG A 129 10.22 33.80 -0.81
N GLN A 130 9.23 33.07 -0.32
CA GLN A 130 7.83 33.14 -0.72
C GLN A 130 7.59 32.83 -2.22
N PHE A 131 8.54 32.15 -2.87
CA PHE A 131 8.42 31.65 -4.24
C PHE A 131 7.65 30.33 -4.26
N PHE A 132 6.42 30.35 -3.76
CA PHE A 132 5.61 29.14 -3.56
C PHE A 132 5.33 28.36 -4.85
N GLY A 133 5.18 29.06 -5.98
CA GLY A 133 4.99 28.42 -7.28
C GLY A 133 6.18 27.52 -7.64
N ASP A 134 7.40 28.06 -7.48
CA ASP A 134 8.64 27.33 -7.78
C ASP A 134 8.87 26.20 -6.77
N ALA A 135 8.61 26.46 -5.48
CA ALA A 135 8.67 25.42 -4.45
C ALA A 135 7.77 24.21 -4.80
N LEU A 136 6.55 24.47 -5.31
CA LEU A 136 5.63 23.42 -5.75
C LEU A 136 6.09 22.69 -7.01
N GLN A 137 6.82 23.36 -7.90
CA GLN A 137 7.41 22.74 -9.09
C GLN A 137 8.57 21.81 -8.71
N VAL A 138 9.47 22.26 -7.85
CA VAL A 138 10.57 21.42 -7.32
C VAL A 138 10.00 20.22 -6.56
N HIS A 139 8.98 20.41 -5.71
CA HIS A 139 8.31 19.31 -5.01
C HIS A 139 7.74 18.25 -5.97
N LYS A 140 7.25 18.64 -7.15
CA LYS A 140 6.74 17.68 -8.14
C LYS A 140 7.86 16.79 -8.69
N LEU A 141 9.05 17.33 -8.93
CA LEU A 141 10.22 16.56 -9.36
C LEU A 141 10.69 15.63 -8.23
N LEU A 142 10.73 16.14 -7.01
CA LEU A 142 11.01 15.39 -5.80
C LEU A 142 10.08 14.16 -5.68
N ASP A 143 8.76 14.32 -5.84
CA ASP A 143 7.79 13.21 -5.75
C ASP A 143 8.06 12.10 -6.81
N GLN A 144 8.52 12.50 -7.99
CA GLN A 144 8.95 11.55 -9.03
C GLN A 144 10.24 10.83 -8.64
N ASN A 145 11.20 11.53 -8.05
CA ASN A 145 12.45 10.96 -7.58
C ASN A 145 12.23 9.98 -6.43
N ILE A 146 11.32 10.26 -5.49
CA ILE A 146 10.92 9.31 -4.42
C ILE A 146 10.38 8.00 -5.01
N LYS A 147 9.51 8.08 -6.03
CA LYS A 147 8.96 6.89 -6.70
C LYS A 147 10.04 6.10 -7.43
N ARG A 148 10.95 6.79 -8.13
CA ARG A 148 12.08 6.17 -8.83
C ARG A 148 13.03 5.50 -7.83
N LEU A 149 13.33 6.15 -6.71
CA LEU A 149 14.20 5.64 -5.65
C LEU A 149 13.71 4.26 -5.19
N TYR A 150 12.43 4.14 -4.82
CA TYR A 150 11.90 2.86 -4.36
C TYR A 150 11.91 1.78 -5.44
N THR A 151 11.48 2.10 -6.67
CA THR A 151 11.48 1.13 -7.77
C THR A 151 12.90 0.64 -8.06
N THR A 152 13.90 1.54 -8.10
CA THR A 152 15.30 1.18 -8.33
C THR A 152 15.86 0.34 -7.18
N GLN A 153 15.59 0.73 -5.93
CA GLN A 153 16.00 -0.04 -4.76
C GLN A 153 15.39 -1.43 -4.75
N ARG A 154 14.07 -1.54 -5.00
CA ARG A 154 13.37 -2.82 -5.07
C ARG A 154 13.94 -3.69 -6.18
N ASN A 155 14.23 -3.14 -7.36
CA ASN A 155 14.85 -3.87 -8.46
C ASN A 155 16.27 -4.34 -8.11
N ALA A 156 17.04 -3.58 -7.32
CA ALA A 156 18.33 -4.00 -6.82
C ALA A 156 18.18 -5.18 -5.85
N ALA A 157 17.42 -4.99 -4.77
CA ALA A 157 17.33 -5.96 -3.68
C ALA A 157 16.58 -7.24 -4.07
N GLU A 158 15.38 -7.14 -4.67
CA GLU A 158 14.61 -8.32 -5.08
C GLU A 158 15.21 -9.01 -6.31
N GLY A 159 15.88 -8.25 -7.19
CA GLY A 159 16.62 -8.84 -8.30
C GLY A 159 17.84 -9.61 -7.82
N GLU A 160 18.50 -9.13 -6.77
CA GLU A 160 19.60 -9.83 -6.10
C GLU A 160 19.10 -11.04 -5.31
N ARG A 161 17.93 -10.94 -4.66
CA ARG A 161 17.26 -12.06 -3.99
C ARG A 161 17.12 -13.27 -4.92
N LEU A 162 16.63 -13.03 -6.12
CA LEU A 162 16.47 -14.06 -7.15
C LEU A 162 17.79 -14.61 -7.69
N ARG A 163 18.89 -13.86 -7.58
CA ARG A 163 20.21 -14.23 -8.12
C ARG A 163 21.07 -14.97 -7.10
N LYS A 164 20.96 -14.61 -5.83
CA LYS A 164 21.90 -14.99 -4.78
C LYS A 164 21.26 -15.55 -3.51
N GLY A 165 20.06 -15.08 -3.17
CA GLY A 165 19.34 -15.52 -1.98
C GLY A 165 18.94 -14.36 -1.08
N ASP A 166 18.37 -14.70 0.06
CA ASP A 166 17.75 -13.71 0.96
C ASP A 166 18.77 -12.81 1.67
N ASP A 167 19.96 -13.33 1.99
CA ASP A 167 20.98 -12.61 2.75
C ASP A 167 21.52 -11.40 1.96
N GLU A 168 21.89 -11.58 0.69
CA GLU A 168 22.38 -10.47 -0.13
C GLU A 168 21.30 -9.41 -0.41
N ALA A 169 20.03 -9.83 -0.48
CA ALA A 169 18.91 -8.90 -0.60
C ALA A 169 18.67 -8.12 0.70
N ALA A 170 18.75 -8.80 1.86
CA ALA A 170 18.61 -8.19 3.17
C ALA A 170 19.67 -7.12 3.40
N ASP A 171 20.92 -7.36 3.01
CA ASP A 171 21.99 -6.36 3.09
C ASP A 171 21.67 -5.09 2.29
N LEU A 172 21.14 -5.23 1.06
CA LEU A 172 20.75 -4.09 0.24
C LEU A 172 19.57 -3.31 0.85
N TRP A 173 18.62 -4.00 1.48
CA TRP A 173 17.52 -3.35 2.18
C TRP A 173 18.00 -2.62 3.43
N ARG A 174 18.95 -3.20 4.17
CA ARG A 174 19.56 -2.60 5.36
C ARG A 174 20.30 -1.31 5.04
N ASP A 175 21.16 -1.33 4.02
CA ASP A 175 21.89 -0.13 3.54
C ASP A 175 20.90 1.01 3.21
N TYR A 176 19.82 0.68 2.49
CA TYR A 176 18.78 1.64 2.13
C TYR A 176 17.98 2.15 3.32
N ARG A 177 17.66 1.28 4.28
CA ARG A 177 16.94 1.61 5.51
C ARG A 177 17.71 2.64 6.34
N GLU A 178 19.01 2.41 6.51
CA GLU A 178 19.89 3.28 7.30
C GLU A 178 19.92 4.72 6.77
N GLU A 179 19.80 4.90 5.45
CA GLU A 179 19.72 6.24 4.87
C GLU A 179 18.30 6.82 4.88
N ILE A 180 17.27 6.03 4.61
CA ILE A 180 15.90 6.56 4.43
C ILE A 180 15.24 6.97 5.75
N VAL A 181 15.63 6.39 6.89
CA VAL A 181 15.05 6.75 8.19
C VAL A 181 15.22 8.24 8.50
N ASP A 182 16.41 8.80 8.23
CA ASP A 182 16.69 10.22 8.43
C ASP A 182 15.93 11.09 7.43
N VAL A 183 15.79 10.62 6.19
CA VAL A 183 15.03 11.34 5.16
C VAL A 183 13.56 11.41 5.54
N VAL A 184 12.94 10.33 6.05
CA VAL A 184 11.57 10.35 6.55
C VAL A 184 11.41 11.42 7.64
N ALA A 185 12.31 11.45 8.62
CA ALA A 185 12.28 12.40 9.72
C ALA A 185 12.42 13.86 9.25
N GLN A 186 13.33 14.14 8.29
CA GLN A 186 13.50 15.48 7.73
C GLN A 186 12.25 15.97 6.99
N PHE A 187 11.61 15.11 6.21
CA PHE A 187 10.37 15.43 5.51
C PHE A 187 9.22 15.67 6.49
N GLU A 188 9.06 14.81 7.50
CA GLU A 188 8.02 14.96 8.51
C GLU A 188 8.20 16.28 9.27
N ALA A 189 9.39 16.54 9.80
CA ALA A 189 9.70 17.76 10.54
C ALA A 189 9.42 19.02 9.71
N TYR A 190 9.89 19.07 8.46
CA TYR A 190 9.66 20.23 7.61
C TYR A 190 8.18 20.38 7.21
N GLY A 191 7.48 19.27 6.96
CA GLY A 191 6.04 19.28 6.71
C GLY A 191 5.23 19.86 7.86
N GLU A 192 5.61 19.55 9.11
CA GLU A 192 5.00 20.12 10.31
C GLU A 192 5.34 21.60 10.51
N VAL A 193 6.58 22.03 10.20
CA VAL A 193 6.94 23.46 10.20
C VAL A 193 6.03 24.25 9.24
N LEU A 194 5.82 23.73 8.02
CA LEU A 194 4.90 24.35 7.05
C LEU A 194 3.45 24.34 7.53
N TRP A 195 3.04 23.33 8.29
CA TRP A 195 1.72 23.30 8.89
C TRP A 195 1.54 24.41 9.94
N GLY A 196 2.52 24.59 10.83
CA GLY A 196 2.52 25.71 11.78
C GLY A 196 2.48 27.08 11.09
N LYS A 197 3.23 27.25 9.99
CA LYS A 197 3.14 28.45 9.15
C LYS A 197 1.74 28.64 8.55
N PHE A 198 1.07 27.58 8.13
CA PHE A 198 -0.32 27.63 7.66
C PHE A 198 -1.29 28.10 8.76
N GLU A 199 -1.14 27.60 9.99
CA GLU A 199 -1.99 27.98 11.12
C GLU A 199 -1.80 29.45 11.51
N ALA A 200 -0.55 29.93 11.48
CA ALA A 200 -0.19 31.31 11.83
C ALA A 200 -0.48 32.34 10.71
N ALA A 201 -0.55 31.92 9.44
CA ALA A 201 -0.71 32.84 8.32
C ALA A 201 -2.09 33.54 8.32
N THR A 202 -2.06 34.87 8.28
CA THR A 202 -3.26 35.73 8.17
C THR A 202 -3.58 36.10 6.73
N VAL A 203 -2.57 36.08 5.84
CA VAL A 203 -2.73 36.38 4.42
C VAL A 203 -3.25 35.15 3.67
N ALA A 204 -4.42 35.26 3.03
CA ALA A 204 -5.10 34.14 2.37
C ALA A 204 -4.25 33.40 1.33
N LYS A 205 -3.45 34.13 0.54
CA LYS A 205 -2.54 33.56 -0.46
C LYS A 205 -1.46 32.70 0.19
N GLU A 206 -0.81 33.20 1.24
CA GLU A 206 0.24 32.50 1.98
C GLU A 206 -0.34 31.30 2.72
N LYS A 207 -1.48 31.47 3.40
CA LYS A 207 -2.20 30.40 4.08
C LYS A 207 -2.49 29.23 3.14
N LYS A 208 -3.01 29.52 1.94
CA LYS A 208 -3.23 28.49 0.91
C LYS A 208 -1.93 27.82 0.46
N ALA A 209 -0.86 28.59 0.28
CA ALA A 209 0.43 28.06 -0.17
C ALA A 209 1.08 27.14 0.88
N TYR A 210 1.14 27.58 2.15
CA TYR A 210 1.68 26.77 3.24
C TYR A 210 0.90 25.48 3.44
N ARG A 211 -0.43 25.54 3.40
CA ARG A 211 -1.26 24.33 3.46
C ARG A 211 -0.88 23.36 2.35
N LEU A 212 -0.80 23.83 1.11
CA LEU A 212 -0.54 22.99 -0.04
C LEU A 212 0.87 22.36 0.02
N LEU A 213 1.89 23.15 0.39
CA LEU A 213 3.25 22.65 0.57
C LEU A 213 3.34 21.66 1.74
N SER A 214 2.75 21.98 2.90
CA SER A 214 2.72 21.09 4.07
C SER A 214 2.10 19.73 3.73
N MET A 215 0.88 19.72 3.17
CA MET A 215 0.18 18.47 2.81
C MET A 215 0.97 17.65 1.79
N ARG A 216 1.68 18.31 0.86
CA ARG A 216 2.51 17.65 -0.15
C ARG A 216 3.78 17.04 0.45
N ILE A 217 4.48 17.77 1.31
CA ILE A 217 5.69 17.29 1.98
C ILE A 217 5.36 16.16 2.96
N LEU A 218 4.30 16.30 3.77
CA LEU A 218 3.85 15.25 4.68
C LEU A 218 3.38 14.00 3.93
N ARG A 219 2.75 14.15 2.76
CA ARG A 219 2.43 13.00 1.89
C ARG A 219 3.68 12.30 1.38
N SER A 220 4.73 13.04 1.01
CA SER A 220 6.03 12.48 0.64
C SER A 220 6.69 11.76 1.82
N ALA A 221 6.65 12.34 3.03
CA ALA A 221 7.13 11.74 4.27
C ALA A 221 6.41 10.40 4.55
N SER A 222 5.09 10.42 4.45
CA SER A 222 4.19 9.29 4.61
C SER A 222 4.48 8.16 3.61
N GLN A 223 4.80 8.47 2.35
CA GLN A 223 5.22 7.51 1.34
C GLN A 223 6.63 6.94 1.62
N LEU A 224 7.60 7.78 2.00
CA LEU A 224 8.94 7.34 2.38
C LEU A 224 8.89 6.41 3.61
N SER A 225 7.96 6.65 4.54
CA SER A 225 7.74 5.75 5.68
C SER A 225 7.19 4.38 5.26
N GLU A 226 6.37 4.29 4.20
CA GLU A 226 6.05 2.98 3.60
C GLU A 226 7.31 2.30 3.03
N HIS A 227 8.20 3.04 2.38
CA HIS A 227 9.47 2.48 1.88
C HIS A 227 10.35 1.96 3.01
N LEU A 228 10.43 2.70 4.13
CA LEU A 228 11.13 2.28 5.33
C LEU A 228 10.54 0.97 5.87
N ALA A 229 9.21 0.87 5.94
CA ALA A 229 8.54 -0.36 6.34
C ALA A 229 8.86 -1.53 5.40
N PHE A 230 8.88 -1.31 4.09
CA PHE A 230 9.29 -2.34 3.13
C PHE A 230 10.76 -2.74 3.27
N ALA A 231 11.66 -1.82 3.66
CA ALA A 231 13.06 -2.14 3.89
C ALA A 231 13.22 -3.12 5.07
N TYR A 232 12.57 -2.85 6.21
CA TYR A 232 12.55 -3.79 7.34
C TYR A 232 11.97 -5.17 6.96
N VAL A 233 10.94 -5.19 6.10
CA VAL A 233 10.37 -6.44 5.59
C VAL A 233 11.39 -7.18 4.75
N GLY A 234 12.11 -6.45 3.90
CA GLY A 234 13.15 -7.00 3.05
C GLY A 234 14.35 -7.58 3.81
N GLU A 235 14.62 -7.04 5.00
CA GLU A 235 15.62 -7.54 5.96
C GLU A 235 15.13 -8.78 6.75
N GLY A 236 13.82 -9.07 6.74
CA GLY A 236 13.24 -10.13 7.57
C GLY A 236 13.05 -9.76 9.04
N ASP A 237 13.25 -8.50 9.45
CA ASP A 237 12.97 -8.04 10.81
C ASP A 237 11.47 -7.82 10.98
N VAL A 238 10.77 -8.87 11.42
CA VAL A 238 9.32 -8.87 11.58
C VAL A 238 8.83 -7.81 12.57
N LYS A 239 9.52 -7.63 13.71
CA LYS A 239 9.07 -6.69 14.74
C LYS A 239 9.30 -5.25 14.30
N ALA A 240 10.45 -4.95 13.72
CA ALA A 240 10.72 -3.62 13.20
C ALA A 240 9.83 -3.28 12.00
N SER A 241 9.51 -4.27 11.16
CA SER A 241 8.51 -4.12 10.08
C SER A 241 7.16 -3.70 10.63
N ALA A 242 6.68 -4.38 11.68
CA ALA A 242 5.41 -4.04 12.30
C ALA A 242 5.41 -2.61 12.83
N LEU A 243 6.45 -2.21 13.56
CA LEU A 243 6.62 -0.85 14.08
C LEU A 243 6.65 0.21 12.97
N ALA A 244 7.40 -0.04 11.89
CA ALA A 244 7.50 0.88 10.76
C ALA A 244 6.16 1.04 10.02
N TRP A 245 5.39 -0.04 9.85
CA TRP A 245 4.02 0.04 9.32
C TRP A 245 3.09 0.83 10.22
N GLN A 246 3.19 0.68 11.55
CA GLN A 246 2.41 1.50 12.49
C GLN A 246 2.80 2.98 12.39
N GLN A 247 4.09 3.30 12.27
CA GLN A 247 4.54 4.68 12.06
C GLN A 247 3.97 5.25 10.78
N SER A 248 4.07 4.51 9.67
CA SER A 248 3.49 4.91 8.39
C SER A 248 1.98 5.13 8.51
N ALA A 249 1.26 4.27 9.25
CA ALA A 249 -0.17 4.43 9.49
C ALA A 249 -0.49 5.71 10.29
N ARG A 250 0.29 6.03 11.33
CA ARG A 250 0.16 7.28 12.10
C ARG A 250 0.40 8.52 11.25
N MET A 251 1.35 8.49 10.32
CA MET A 251 1.56 9.60 9.38
C MET A 251 0.37 9.80 8.43
N ALA A 252 -0.25 8.71 7.94
CA ALA A 252 -1.50 8.80 7.17
C ALA A 252 -2.66 9.35 8.01
N GLN A 253 -2.74 8.97 9.29
CA GLN A 253 -3.75 9.48 10.22
C GLN A 253 -3.56 10.98 10.52
N ASN A 254 -2.32 11.44 10.62
CA ASN A 254 -2.00 12.85 10.76
C ASN A 254 -2.45 13.65 9.50
N LEU A 255 -2.15 13.14 8.29
CA LEU A 255 -2.65 13.71 7.04
C LEU A 255 -4.18 13.76 6.98
N LEU A 256 -4.87 12.71 7.43
CA LEU A 256 -6.32 12.67 7.54
C LEU A 256 -6.83 13.79 8.45
N SER A 257 -6.27 13.93 9.65
CA SER A 257 -6.65 14.95 10.61
C SER A 257 -6.47 16.36 10.05
N LYS A 258 -5.31 16.64 9.43
CA LYS A 258 -5.01 17.92 8.78
C LYS A 258 -5.93 18.22 7.59
N GLU A 259 -6.31 17.21 6.80
CA GLU A 259 -7.26 17.40 5.69
C GLU A 259 -8.67 17.75 6.22
N GLN A 260 -9.11 17.07 7.28
CA GLN A 260 -10.39 17.35 7.95
C GLN A 260 -10.44 18.76 8.55
N GLN A 261 -9.34 19.23 9.15
CA GLN A 261 -9.26 20.55 9.77
C GLN A 261 -9.21 21.73 8.78
N SER A 262 -8.78 21.50 7.54
CA SER A 262 -8.43 22.60 6.63
C SER A 262 -9.39 22.83 5.46
N VAL A 263 -9.72 21.79 4.69
CA VAL A 263 -10.62 21.91 3.51
C VAL A 263 -11.77 20.90 3.60
N GLY A 264 -11.54 19.74 4.23
CA GLY A 264 -12.55 18.71 4.35
C GLY A 264 -12.91 18.05 3.01
N ASN A 265 -11.99 17.97 2.04
CA ASN A 265 -12.30 17.36 0.76
C ASN A 265 -12.60 15.86 0.96
N SER A 266 -13.85 15.46 0.69
CA SER A 266 -14.33 14.10 0.96
C SER A 266 -13.53 13.01 0.25
N LYS A 267 -13.01 13.27 -0.95
CA LYS A 267 -12.17 12.32 -1.70
C LYS A 267 -10.81 12.14 -1.03
N HIS A 268 -10.19 13.24 -0.58
CA HIS A 268 -8.91 13.17 0.13
C HIS A 268 -9.07 12.53 1.51
N ILE A 269 -10.15 12.85 2.23
CA ILE A 269 -10.49 12.20 3.51
C ILE A 269 -10.62 10.70 3.30
N ALA A 270 -11.42 10.26 2.31
CA ALA A 270 -11.57 8.84 2.00
C ALA A 270 -10.22 8.20 1.65
N TYR A 271 -9.41 8.87 0.82
CA TYR A 271 -8.07 8.40 0.47
C TYR A 271 -7.17 8.17 1.71
N TYR A 272 -7.07 9.13 2.63
CA TYR A 272 -6.24 8.99 3.82
C TYR A 272 -6.83 8.02 4.85
N ARG A 273 -8.16 7.89 4.95
CA ARG A 273 -8.83 6.84 5.75
C ARG A 273 -8.40 5.45 5.28
N TYR A 274 -8.49 5.19 3.99
CA TYR A 274 -8.08 3.91 3.43
C TYR A 274 -6.58 3.68 3.56
N GLN A 275 -5.73 4.69 3.37
CA GLN A 275 -4.28 4.54 3.62
C GLN A 275 -3.96 4.19 5.07
N THR A 276 -4.59 4.88 6.01
CA THR A 276 -4.43 4.62 7.45
C THR A 276 -4.82 3.16 7.74
N ALA A 277 -5.98 2.71 7.26
CA ALA A 277 -6.41 1.32 7.44
C ALA A 277 -5.48 0.31 6.77
N GLY A 278 -5.08 0.55 5.52
CA GLY A 278 -4.20 -0.34 4.77
C GLY A 278 -2.85 -0.56 5.48
N ARG A 279 -2.27 0.49 6.05
CA ARG A 279 -1.00 0.44 6.77
C ARG A 279 -1.13 -0.19 8.15
N TRP A 280 -2.21 0.09 8.88
CA TRP A 280 -2.51 -0.60 10.14
C TRP A 280 -2.76 -2.10 9.93
N ASN A 281 -3.44 -2.49 8.84
CA ASN A 281 -3.61 -3.89 8.48
C ASN A 281 -2.28 -4.56 8.06
N ARG A 282 -1.33 -3.81 7.49
CA ARG A 282 0.03 -4.31 7.28
C ARG A 282 0.77 -4.50 8.61
N ALA A 283 0.65 -3.56 9.53
CA ALA A 283 1.22 -3.71 10.87
C ALA A 283 0.64 -4.92 11.61
N SER A 284 -0.67 -5.15 11.54
CA SER A 284 -1.30 -6.30 12.20
C SER A 284 -0.78 -7.63 11.67
N TYR A 285 -0.60 -7.77 10.36
CA TYR A 285 0.05 -8.93 9.76
C TYR A 285 1.44 -9.21 10.38
N TYR A 286 2.31 -8.21 10.45
CA TYR A 286 3.65 -8.43 11.04
C TYR A 286 3.60 -8.65 12.55
N TRP A 287 2.62 -8.11 13.28
CA TRP A 287 2.41 -8.49 14.67
C TRP A 287 1.93 -9.93 14.86
N MET A 288 1.17 -10.48 13.90
CA MET A 288 0.80 -11.90 13.88
C MET A 288 2.04 -12.77 13.72
N GLU A 289 2.91 -12.41 12.78
CA GLU A 289 4.18 -13.12 12.56
C GLU A 289 5.12 -12.99 13.77
N ALA A 290 5.11 -11.85 14.48
CA ALA A 290 5.83 -11.65 15.72
C ALA A 290 5.16 -12.30 16.96
N LYS A 291 3.95 -12.84 16.81
CA LYS A 291 3.12 -13.43 17.88
C LYS A 291 2.85 -12.47 19.05
N ASP A 292 2.63 -11.19 18.78
CA ASP A 292 2.32 -10.15 19.78
C ASP A 292 0.82 -9.82 19.78
N GLU A 293 0.01 -10.66 20.43
CA GLU A 293 -1.45 -10.56 20.42
C GLU A 293 -2.03 -9.19 20.80
N PRO A 294 -1.55 -8.51 21.88
CA PRO A 294 -2.02 -7.17 22.21
C PRO A 294 -1.84 -6.18 21.05
N ARG A 295 -0.70 -6.23 20.35
CA ARG A 295 -0.42 -5.33 19.23
C ARG A 295 -1.17 -5.72 17.95
N ILE A 296 -1.49 -6.99 17.75
CA ILE A 296 -2.39 -7.44 16.68
C ILE A 296 -3.76 -6.78 16.87
N GLY A 297 -4.35 -6.93 18.06
CA GLY A 297 -5.66 -6.40 18.38
C GLY A 297 -5.73 -4.88 18.22
N GLU A 298 -4.73 -4.16 18.74
CA GLU A 298 -4.64 -2.70 18.59
C GLU A 298 -4.52 -2.28 17.13
N ALA A 299 -3.63 -2.90 16.35
CA ALA A 299 -3.46 -2.56 14.94
C ALA A 299 -4.73 -2.80 14.12
N VAL A 300 -5.44 -3.91 14.35
CA VAL A 300 -6.73 -4.16 13.68
C VAL A 300 -7.77 -3.14 14.10
N LYS A 301 -7.91 -2.86 15.40
CA LYS A 301 -8.85 -1.85 15.90
C LYS A 301 -8.61 -0.48 15.26
N GLN A 302 -7.36 -0.04 15.17
CA GLN A 302 -7.01 1.23 14.51
C GLN A 302 -7.34 1.21 13.01
N ALA A 303 -7.11 0.09 12.32
CA ALA A 303 -7.50 -0.05 10.92
C ALA A 303 -9.02 0.10 10.73
N GLU A 304 -9.81 -0.52 11.60
CA GLU A 304 -11.28 -0.45 11.57
C GLU A 304 -11.79 0.96 11.87
N LEU A 305 -11.25 1.60 12.91
CA LEU A 305 -11.59 2.98 13.28
C LEU A 305 -11.33 3.95 12.13
N ALA A 306 -10.28 3.73 11.33
CA ALA A 306 -9.95 4.60 10.22
C ALA A 306 -11.00 4.58 9.09
N VAL A 307 -11.75 3.48 8.93
CA VAL A 307 -12.76 3.33 7.87
C VAL A 307 -14.20 3.31 8.38
N SER A 308 -14.41 3.14 9.69
CA SER A 308 -15.73 3.31 10.32
C SER A 308 -16.14 4.77 10.23
N VAL A 309 -17.26 5.05 9.58
CA VAL A 309 -17.82 6.41 9.48
C VAL A 309 -18.61 6.71 10.76
N ASN A 310 -18.16 7.74 11.49
CA ASN A 310 -19.05 8.73 12.07
C ASN A 310 -19.21 9.88 11.07
#